data_AF-W6W6U0-F1
#
_entry.id   AF-W6W6U0-F1
#
_cell.length_a   1.000
_cell.length_b   1.000
_cell.length_c   1.000
_cell.angle_alpha   90.00
_cell.angle_beta   90.00
_cell.angle_gamma   90.00
#
_symmetry.space_group_name_H-M   'P 1'
#
loop_
_entity.id
_entity.type
_entity.pdbx_description
1 polymer ?
#
loop_
_entity_poly.entity_id
_entity_poly.type
_entity_poly.pdbx_seq_one_letter_code
_entity_poly.pdbx_strand_id
1 'polypeptide(L)'
;MRRLSPSSLLVLLASALPALAMESGNYQGPAAYGGELGVSVEKQKFKIEVTRPGCQGDTEGTLRPAGKDRWRVVPDESYSSLQCVIGIRRKGNGFAITEKDCLDYHGASCSFDGSVTRGKVAKSASADGKDSASGSADDPVWTYGVHPQLGKSAYVETSDGAVGLACAYFGNSAAMAHILSFRATPNLARQGTLDIMFDDGSGGGVPVTHSQGFVEYKSDTCTIHLDSLKKASVLHVLEGRVEGFDNSSGETVMTVSQDGTTFQFSSKNIGELDKLKSKRFPLTGSAKAINQMVAECPAAQRDIEWMCGAE
;
A
#
# COMPACT_ATOMS: atom_id res chain seq x y z
N MET A 1 4.76 66.99 49.86
CA MET A 1 4.99 65.57 50.22
C MET A 1 3.84 64.73 49.68
N ARG A 2 4.00 64.06 48.52
CA ARG A 2 3.01 63.12 47.96
C ARG A 2 3.52 61.70 48.17
N ARG A 3 2.77 60.89 48.92
CA ARG A 3 3.07 59.48 49.20
C ARG A 3 2.68 58.65 47.97
N LEU A 4 3.63 57.88 47.44
CA LEU A 4 3.41 56.85 46.42
C LEU A 4 2.96 55.56 47.13
N SER A 5 1.81 55.01 46.73
CA SER A 5 1.35 53.68 47.16
C SER A 5 2.05 52.58 46.36
N PRO A 6 2.44 51.45 46.98
CA PRO A 6 2.98 50.31 46.27
C PRO A 6 1.83 49.47 45.69
N SER A 7 1.69 49.48 44.36
CA SER A 7 0.84 48.52 43.65
C SER A 7 1.46 47.13 43.76
N SER A 8 0.80 46.26 44.53
CA SER A 8 1.17 44.85 44.65
C SER A 8 0.85 44.12 43.35
N LEU A 9 1.88 43.68 42.64
CA LEU A 9 1.78 42.84 41.45
C LEU A 9 1.52 41.40 41.91
N LEU A 10 0.26 40.97 41.90
CA LEU A 10 -0.11 39.58 42.19
C LEU A 10 0.20 38.73 40.94
N VAL A 11 1.34 38.02 40.96
CA VAL A 11 1.67 37.03 39.92
C VAL A 11 0.86 35.77 40.20
N LEU A 12 -0.26 35.59 39.49
CA LEU A 12 -0.98 34.33 39.43
C LEU A 12 -0.12 33.32 38.63
N LEU A 13 0.69 32.53 39.34
CA LEU A 13 1.30 31.32 38.82
C LEU A 13 0.16 30.33 38.52
N ALA A 14 -0.33 30.35 37.28
CA ALA A 14 -1.19 29.30 36.76
C ALA A 14 -0.37 28.02 36.72
N SER A 15 -0.54 27.15 37.72
CA SER A 15 -0.03 25.79 37.73
C SER A 15 -0.61 25.06 36.53
N ALA A 16 0.12 25.04 35.41
CA ALA A 16 -0.21 24.21 34.27
C ALA A 16 -0.08 22.76 34.73
N LEU A 17 -1.21 22.18 35.14
CA LEU A 17 -1.29 20.74 35.37
C LEU A 17 -0.82 20.08 34.08
N PRO A 18 0.22 19.22 34.13
CA PRO A 18 0.69 18.55 32.93
C PRO A 18 -0.49 17.80 32.34
N ALA A 19 -0.82 18.10 31.08
CA ALA A 19 -1.82 17.35 30.35
C ALA A 19 -1.44 15.88 30.46
N LEU A 20 -2.30 15.08 31.09
CA LEU A 20 -2.00 13.68 31.37
C LEU A 20 -1.66 13.00 30.04
N ALA A 21 -0.44 12.46 29.96
CA ALA A 21 -0.04 11.64 28.84
C ALA A 21 -1.01 10.44 28.74
N MET A 22 -1.28 9.99 27.52
CA MET A 22 -2.00 8.74 27.32
C MET A 22 -1.22 7.63 28.04
N GLU A 23 -1.93 6.76 28.76
CA GLU A 23 -1.29 5.70 29.52
C GLU A 23 -0.57 4.73 28.57
N SER A 24 0.67 4.36 28.90
CA SER A 24 1.37 3.32 28.14
C SER A 24 0.67 1.98 28.27
N GLY A 25 0.65 1.20 27.20
CA GLY A 25 0.01 -0.10 27.15
C GLY A 25 -0.48 -0.48 25.76
N ASN A 26 -1.06 -1.67 25.69
CA ASN A 26 -1.66 -2.20 24.47
C ASN A 26 -3.19 -2.13 24.55
N TYR A 27 -3.80 -1.69 23.46
CA TYR A 27 -5.22 -1.51 23.32
C TYR A 27 -5.70 -2.23 22.07
N GLN A 28 -6.90 -2.80 22.13
CA GLN A 28 -7.52 -3.52 21.02
C GLN A 28 -9.00 -3.22 20.95
N GLY A 29 -9.58 -3.29 19.77
CA GLY A 29 -11.02 -3.21 19.57
C GLY A 29 -11.41 -3.07 18.10
N PRO A 30 -12.69 -2.91 17.80
CA PRO A 30 -13.18 -2.91 16.43
C PRO A 30 -12.79 -1.64 15.66
N ALA A 31 -12.40 -1.81 14.39
CA ALA A 31 -12.36 -0.73 13.41
C ALA A 31 -13.79 -0.43 12.89
N ALA A 32 -14.08 0.82 12.57
CA ALA A 32 -15.40 1.31 12.17
C ALA A 32 -15.90 0.66 10.87
N TYR A 33 -14.98 0.29 9.98
CA TYR A 33 -15.26 -0.39 8.71
C TYR A 33 -15.03 -1.91 8.79
N GLY A 34 -15.02 -2.49 9.99
CA GLY A 34 -14.74 -3.90 10.23
C GLY A 34 -13.24 -4.21 10.28
N GLY A 35 -12.89 -5.31 10.97
CA GLY A 35 -11.52 -5.63 11.34
C GLY A 35 -11.20 -5.29 12.79
N GLU A 36 -9.96 -5.53 13.18
CA GLU A 36 -9.45 -5.24 14.52
C GLU A 36 -8.39 -4.14 14.46
N LEU A 37 -8.50 -3.17 15.36
CA LEU A 37 -7.47 -2.20 15.67
C LEU A 37 -6.58 -2.75 16.78
N GLY A 38 -5.27 -2.68 16.56
CA GLY A 38 -4.24 -2.83 17.60
C GLY A 38 -3.57 -1.48 17.82
N VAL A 39 -3.42 -1.06 19.07
CA VAL A 39 -2.69 0.17 19.43
C VAL A 39 -1.69 -0.13 20.52
N SER A 40 -0.44 0.29 20.32
CA SER A 40 0.61 0.22 21.33
C SER A 40 1.08 1.63 21.67
N VAL A 41 1.16 1.93 22.97
CA VAL A 41 1.67 3.19 23.50
C VAL A 41 2.82 2.93 24.43
N GLU A 42 4.00 3.48 24.11
CA GLU A 42 5.16 3.47 24.99
C GLU A 42 5.67 4.90 25.18
N LYS A 43 5.46 5.45 26.38
CA LYS A 43 5.71 6.87 26.68
C LYS A 43 4.92 7.78 25.74
N GLN A 44 5.58 8.39 24.75
CA GLN A 44 4.95 9.23 23.72
C GLN A 44 4.94 8.55 22.34
N LYS A 45 5.56 7.39 22.19
CA LYS A 45 5.48 6.63 20.94
C LYS A 45 4.13 5.95 20.85
N PHE A 46 3.52 6.05 19.69
CA PHE A 46 2.23 5.46 19.37
C PHE A 46 2.37 4.66 18.09
N LYS A 47 1.90 3.43 18.12
CA LYS A 47 1.72 2.59 16.95
C LYS A 47 0.26 2.20 16.86
N ILE A 48 -0.32 2.29 15.67
CA ILE A 48 -1.64 1.74 15.36
C ILE A 48 -1.52 0.77 14.20
N GLU A 49 -2.29 -0.31 14.28
CA GLU A 49 -2.44 -1.33 13.26
C GLU A 49 -3.95 -1.57 13.08
N VAL A 50 -4.39 -1.75 11.83
CA VAL A 50 -5.71 -2.25 11.47
C VAL A 50 -5.51 -3.53 10.68
N THR A 51 -6.25 -4.59 11.03
CA THR A 51 -6.15 -5.87 10.34
C THR A 51 -7.52 -6.49 10.10
N ARG A 52 -7.76 -6.91 8.86
CA ARG A 52 -8.85 -7.80 8.43
C ARG A 52 -8.44 -8.53 7.15
N PRO A 53 -9.11 -9.61 6.75
CA PRO A 53 -8.85 -10.23 5.45
C PRO A 53 -8.93 -9.22 4.31
N GLY A 54 -7.83 -9.06 3.56
CA GLY A 54 -7.74 -8.12 2.43
C GLY A 54 -7.53 -6.65 2.80
N CYS A 55 -7.32 -6.33 4.08
CA CYS A 55 -7.08 -4.97 4.54
C CYS A 55 -6.15 -4.99 5.75
N GLN A 56 -4.95 -4.45 5.56
CA GLN A 56 -3.94 -4.32 6.59
C GLN A 56 -3.34 -2.93 6.44
N GLY A 57 -3.18 -2.23 7.56
CA GLY A 57 -2.56 -0.93 7.60
C GLY A 57 -1.98 -0.66 8.97
N ASP A 58 -0.92 0.11 9.02
CA ASP A 58 -0.26 0.48 10.25
C ASP A 58 0.55 1.76 10.07
N THR A 59 0.76 2.44 11.17
CA THR A 59 1.62 3.60 11.22
C THR A 59 2.11 3.84 12.64
N GLU A 60 3.25 4.51 12.74
CA GLU A 60 3.82 4.96 13.99
C GLU A 60 4.05 6.47 13.99
N GLY A 61 3.92 7.06 15.18
CA GLY A 61 4.20 8.48 15.35
C GLY A 61 4.27 8.89 16.81
N THR A 62 4.39 10.19 17.01
CA THR A 62 4.50 10.78 18.36
C THR A 62 3.16 11.32 18.85
N LEU A 63 2.70 10.86 20.01
CA LEU A 63 1.54 11.41 20.73
C LEU A 63 1.78 12.84 21.19
N ARG A 64 0.91 13.74 20.75
CA ARG A 64 0.86 15.14 21.18
C ARG A 64 -0.46 15.41 21.90
N PRO A 65 -0.44 16.01 23.10
CA PRO A 65 -1.67 16.44 23.77
C PRO A 65 -2.45 17.43 22.91
N ALA A 66 -3.75 17.23 22.77
CA ALA A 66 -4.65 18.09 21.99
C ALA A 66 -5.79 18.68 22.85
N GLY A 67 -5.75 18.47 24.17
CA GLY A 67 -6.75 18.95 25.12
C GLY A 67 -6.94 17.96 26.28
N LYS A 68 -7.88 18.25 27.17
CA LYS A 68 -8.27 17.31 28.22
C LYS A 68 -8.81 16.03 27.56
N ASP A 69 -8.20 14.90 27.87
CA ASP A 69 -8.59 13.58 27.35
C ASP A 69 -8.54 13.45 25.82
N ARG A 70 -7.71 14.27 25.15
CA ARG A 70 -7.50 14.23 23.71
C ARG A 70 -6.02 14.25 23.35
N TRP A 71 -5.67 13.44 22.36
CA TRP A 71 -4.34 13.39 21.76
C TRP A 71 -4.44 13.41 20.25
N ARG A 72 -3.35 13.82 19.62
CA ARG A 72 -3.14 13.78 18.17
C ARG A 72 -1.85 13.03 17.91
N VAL A 73 -1.83 12.20 16.88
CA VAL A 73 -0.63 11.58 16.32
C VAL A 73 -0.53 12.02 14.87
N VAL A 74 0.67 12.37 14.47
CA VAL A 74 1.07 12.53 13.08
C VAL A 74 2.13 11.45 12.85
N PRO A 75 1.97 10.58 11.84
CA PRO A 75 2.99 9.61 11.48
C PRO A 75 4.38 10.24 11.30
N ASP A 76 5.42 9.53 11.72
CA ASP A 76 6.81 10.02 11.60
C ASP A 76 7.28 10.00 10.14
N GLU A 77 6.78 9.05 9.34
CA GLU A 77 6.95 9.01 7.89
C GLU A 77 5.80 9.79 7.21
N SER A 78 6.07 10.46 6.09
CA SER A 78 5.04 11.14 5.29
C SER A 78 5.12 10.64 3.86
N TYR A 79 4.14 9.86 3.43
CA TYR A 79 4.11 9.29 2.08
C TYR A 79 3.48 10.22 1.03
N SER A 80 2.73 11.24 1.45
CA SER A 80 2.06 12.17 0.54
C SER A 80 2.13 13.63 1.01
N SER A 81 1.64 14.54 0.15
CA SER A 81 1.48 15.97 0.46
C SER A 81 0.35 16.23 1.46
N LEU A 82 -0.50 15.23 1.72
CA LEU A 82 -1.53 15.30 2.75
C LEU A 82 -0.99 14.67 4.05
N GLN A 83 -1.08 15.42 5.13
CA GLN A 83 -0.58 14.96 6.42
C GLN A 83 -1.65 14.10 7.09
N CYS A 84 -1.41 12.78 7.17
CA CYS A 84 -2.25 11.90 7.99
C CYS A 84 -2.27 12.38 9.44
N VAL A 85 -3.47 12.39 10.02
CA VAL A 85 -3.71 12.78 11.41
C VAL A 85 -4.59 11.76 12.09
N ILE A 86 -4.11 11.20 13.19
CA ILE A 86 -4.88 10.31 14.04
C ILE A 86 -5.28 11.08 15.31
N GLY A 87 -6.57 11.33 15.44
CA GLY A 87 -7.20 11.88 16.64
C GLY A 87 -7.57 10.76 17.62
N ILE A 88 -7.24 10.95 18.89
CA ILE A 88 -7.50 9.98 19.95
C ILE A 88 -8.25 10.70 21.06
N ARG A 89 -9.38 10.15 21.51
CA ARG A 89 -10.19 10.72 22.60
C ARG A 89 -10.54 9.65 23.61
N ARG A 90 -10.30 9.92 24.90
CA ARG A 90 -10.72 8.99 25.97
C ARG A 90 -12.24 8.82 25.96
N LYS A 91 -12.72 7.58 26.04
CA LYS A 91 -14.14 7.23 26.09
C LYS A 91 -14.33 6.04 27.04
N GLY A 92 -14.81 6.31 28.25
CA GLY A 92 -14.95 5.28 29.30
C GLY A 92 -13.60 4.69 29.68
N ASN A 93 -13.48 3.36 29.61
CA ASN A 93 -12.26 2.59 29.89
C ASN A 93 -11.33 2.42 28.67
N GLY A 94 -11.60 3.12 27.57
CA GLY A 94 -10.84 3.03 26.34
C GLY A 94 -10.70 4.36 25.62
N PHE A 95 -10.48 4.27 24.32
CA PHE A 95 -10.24 5.40 23.43
C PHE A 95 -11.06 5.24 22.16
N ALA A 96 -11.68 6.33 21.72
CA ALA A 96 -12.18 6.47 20.37
C ALA A 96 -11.04 6.99 19.49
N ILE A 97 -10.86 6.37 18.33
CA ILE A 97 -9.86 6.75 17.33
C ILE A 97 -10.59 7.29 16.11
N THR A 98 -10.09 8.40 15.60
CA THR A 98 -10.55 9.01 14.35
C THR A 98 -9.34 9.34 13.50
N GLU A 99 -9.42 9.18 12.19
CA GLU A 99 -8.35 9.55 11.27
C GLU A 99 -8.76 10.67 10.31
N LYS A 100 -7.75 11.29 9.71
CA LYS A 100 -7.92 12.24 8.62
C LYS A 100 -6.74 12.08 7.66
N ASP A 101 -7.02 11.95 6.37
CA ASP A 101 -6.03 11.87 5.30
C ASP A 101 -4.99 10.74 5.49
N CYS A 102 -5.43 9.58 6.02
CA CYS A 102 -4.56 8.44 6.34
C CYS A 102 -4.62 7.29 5.32
N LEU A 103 -5.21 7.55 4.15
CA LEU A 103 -5.42 6.56 3.09
C LEU A 103 -4.14 5.82 2.68
N ASP A 104 -3.00 6.51 2.68
CA ASP A 104 -1.73 5.92 2.27
C ASP A 104 -1.16 4.90 3.27
N TYR A 105 -1.64 4.90 4.52
CA TYR A 105 -1.14 4.01 5.58
C TYR A 105 -1.93 2.70 5.69
N HIS A 106 -3.15 2.64 5.16
CA HIS A 106 -4.01 1.47 5.28
C HIS A 106 -4.80 1.12 4.00
N GLY A 107 -4.81 2.00 2.99
CA GLY A 107 -5.48 1.80 1.71
C GLY A 107 -7.00 2.02 1.76
N ALA A 108 -7.64 2.14 0.59
CA ALA A 108 -9.08 2.51 0.48
C ALA A 108 -10.07 1.51 1.08
N SER A 109 -9.58 0.33 1.45
CA SER A 109 -10.39 -0.71 2.06
C SER A 109 -10.38 -0.66 3.58
N CYS A 110 -9.49 0.10 4.20
CA CYS A 110 -9.31 0.13 5.65
C CYS A 110 -9.67 1.49 6.25
N SER A 111 -9.66 1.54 7.59
CA SER A 111 -9.66 2.79 8.35
C SER A 111 -9.10 2.56 9.74
N PHE A 112 -8.38 3.54 10.28
CA PHE A 112 -8.04 3.58 11.71
C PHE A 112 -9.18 4.09 12.60
N ASP A 113 -10.30 4.56 12.02
CA ASP A 113 -11.48 4.93 12.80
C ASP A 113 -11.96 3.74 13.61
N GLY A 114 -12.28 3.93 14.89
CA GLY A 114 -12.79 2.85 15.71
C GLY A 114 -12.76 3.13 17.20
N SER A 115 -12.78 2.06 17.98
CA SER A 115 -12.68 2.17 19.44
C SER A 115 -11.81 1.04 19.98
N VAL A 116 -10.85 1.40 20.84
CA VAL A 116 -9.94 0.45 21.47
C VAL A 116 -10.08 0.52 22.98
N THR A 117 -9.98 -0.64 23.64
CA THR A 117 -9.94 -0.75 25.10
C THR A 117 -8.66 -1.47 25.49
N ARG A 118 -8.22 -1.31 26.74
CA ARG A 118 -6.99 -1.95 27.20
C ARG A 118 -7.18 -3.47 27.16
N GLY A 119 -6.47 -4.14 26.26
CA GLY A 119 -6.52 -5.59 26.16
C GLY A 119 -5.74 -6.25 27.30
N LYS A 120 -6.17 -7.43 27.73
CA LYS A 120 -5.22 -8.38 28.32
C LYS A 120 -4.35 -8.84 27.17
N VAL A 121 -3.06 -8.52 27.21
CA VAL A 121 -2.09 -8.78 26.13
C VAL A 121 -2.29 -10.21 25.60
N ALA A 122 -2.96 -10.34 24.44
CA ALA A 122 -2.78 -11.51 23.61
C ALA A 122 -1.36 -11.36 23.07
N LYS A 123 -0.48 -12.25 23.50
CA LYS A 123 0.93 -12.30 23.12
C LYS A 123 0.98 -12.18 21.59
N SER A 124 1.41 -11.01 21.11
CA SER A 124 1.68 -10.77 19.70
C SER A 124 2.59 -11.90 19.25
N ALA A 125 2.06 -12.77 18.40
CA ALA A 125 2.87 -13.70 17.64
C ALA A 125 3.62 -12.84 16.64
N SER A 126 4.77 -12.33 17.07
CA SER A 126 5.83 -11.89 16.19
C SER A 126 6.08 -13.03 15.22
N ALA A 127 5.66 -12.84 13.97
CA ALA A 127 5.91 -13.76 12.88
C ALA A 127 7.37 -13.61 12.45
N ASP A 128 8.29 -13.92 13.35
CA ASP A 128 9.68 -14.18 13.02
C ASP A 128 9.78 -15.60 12.47
N GLY A 129 10.25 -15.70 11.23
CA GLY A 129 10.93 -16.88 10.71
C GLY A 129 10.06 -18.11 10.48
N LYS A 130 9.56 -18.26 9.25
CA LYS A 130 9.46 -19.60 8.68
C LYS A 130 10.03 -19.59 7.27
N ASP A 131 11.33 -19.83 7.23
CA ASP A 131 12.03 -20.36 6.06
C ASP A 131 11.25 -21.57 5.54
N SER A 132 10.50 -21.38 4.45
CA SER A 132 10.03 -22.50 3.64
C SER A 132 11.11 -22.79 2.62
N ALA A 133 12.02 -23.68 3.01
CA ALA A 133 12.97 -24.30 2.12
C ALA A 133 12.24 -25.07 1.02
N SER A 134 12.56 -24.71 -0.22
CA SER A 134 12.86 -25.59 -1.36
C SER A 134 12.22 -26.98 -1.33
N GLY A 135 11.17 -27.16 -2.13
CA GLY A 135 10.60 -28.47 -2.44
C GLY A 135 10.07 -28.49 -3.87
N SER A 136 10.75 -29.24 -4.75
CA SER A 136 10.35 -29.65 -6.10
C SER A 136 10.15 -28.56 -7.16
N ALA A 137 10.82 -28.77 -8.30
CA ALA A 137 10.92 -27.87 -9.45
C ALA A 137 9.66 -27.89 -10.33
N ASP A 138 8.50 -27.56 -9.74
CA ASP A 138 7.35 -27.16 -10.54
C ASP A 138 7.52 -25.67 -10.89
N ASP A 139 7.38 -25.34 -12.17
CA ASP A 139 7.44 -23.94 -12.62
C ASP A 139 6.43 -23.11 -11.82
N PRO A 140 6.80 -21.91 -11.33
CA PRO A 140 5.88 -21.07 -10.57
C PRO A 140 4.57 -20.84 -11.34
N VAL A 141 3.43 -21.06 -10.66
CA VAL A 141 2.09 -20.89 -11.24
C VAL A 141 1.35 -19.80 -10.48
N TRP A 142 0.64 -18.94 -11.21
CA TRP A 142 -0.22 -17.95 -10.61
C TRP A 142 -1.34 -18.60 -9.79
N THR A 143 -1.53 -18.08 -8.58
CA THR A 143 -2.62 -18.48 -7.68
C THR A 143 -3.38 -17.25 -7.21
N TYR A 144 -4.60 -17.45 -6.72
CA TYR A 144 -5.39 -16.42 -6.05
C TYR A 144 -5.54 -16.77 -4.58
N GLY A 145 -5.14 -15.87 -3.69
CA GLY A 145 -5.17 -16.11 -2.25
C GLY A 145 -4.47 -15.01 -1.47
N VAL A 146 -4.08 -15.31 -0.23
CA VAL A 146 -3.30 -14.40 0.61
C VAL A 146 -1.81 -14.72 0.42
N HIS A 147 -1.06 -13.77 -0.12
CA HIS A 147 0.41 -13.77 -0.14
C HIS A 147 0.94 -13.10 1.13
N PRO A 148 2.01 -13.60 1.76
CA PRO A 148 2.58 -13.00 2.98
C PRO A 148 2.96 -11.53 2.83
N GLN A 149 3.47 -11.15 1.65
CA GLN A 149 3.93 -9.80 1.37
C GLN A 149 2.97 -8.99 0.51
N LEU A 150 2.19 -9.62 -0.39
CA LEU A 150 1.34 -8.89 -1.35
C LEU A 150 -0.12 -8.81 -0.88
N GLY A 151 -0.44 -9.41 0.28
CA GLY A 151 -1.79 -9.51 0.80
C GLY A 151 -2.70 -10.39 -0.08
N LYS A 152 -4.00 -10.13 -0.05
CA LYS A 152 -4.97 -10.86 -0.88
C LYS A 152 -4.86 -10.41 -2.35
N SER A 153 -4.35 -11.28 -3.22
CA SER A 153 -4.05 -10.97 -4.62
C SER A 153 -4.09 -12.22 -5.51
N ALA A 154 -4.16 -12.01 -6.81
CA ALA A 154 -3.73 -12.99 -7.81
C ALA A 154 -2.23 -12.78 -8.02
N TYR A 155 -1.39 -13.76 -7.74
CA TYR A 155 0.06 -13.55 -7.71
C TYR A 155 0.85 -14.77 -8.17
N VAL A 156 2.11 -14.53 -8.49
CA VAL A 156 3.16 -15.53 -8.66
C VAL A 156 4.39 -15.11 -7.86
N GLU A 157 5.10 -16.09 -7.30
CA GLU A 157 6.33 -15.89 -6.56
C GLU A 157 7.45 -16.74 -7.20
N THR A 158 8.62 -16.15 -7.36
CA THR A 158 9.83 -16.77 -7.88
C THR A 158 10.99 -16.50 -6.93
N SER A 159 12.19 -17.01 -7.22
CA SER A 159 13.39 -16.68 -6.45
C SER A 159 13.78 -15.20 -6.52
N ASP A 160 13.31 -14.46 -7.52
CA ASP A 160 13.61 -13.03 -7.68
C ASP A 160 12.64 -12.11 -6.93
N GLY A 161 11.50 -12.63 -6.48
CA GLY A 161 10.47 -11.88 -5.77
C GLY A 161 9.07 -12.35 -6.13
N ALA A 162 8.08 -11.48 -5.90
CA ALA A 162 6.68 -11.76 -6.21
C ALA A 162 6.05 -10.58 -6.93
N VAL A 163 5.11 -10.88 -7.83
CA VAL A 163 4.27 -9.91 -8.53
C VAL A 163 2.82 -10.36 -8.50
N GLY A 164 1.88 -9.44 -8.53
CA GLY A 164 0.46 -9.79 -8.54
C GLY A 164 -0.48 -8.62 -8.75
N LEU A 165 -1.76 -8.95 -8.89
CA LEU A 165 -2.87 -8.02 -8.99
C LEU A 165 -3.80 -8.16 -7.78
N ALA A 166 -4.20 -7.04 -7.21
CA ALA A 166 -5.15 -6.98 -6.11
C ALA A 166 -6.30 -6.03 -6.42
N CYS A 167 -7.45 -6.27 -5.80
CA CYS A 167 -8.54 -5.30 -5.75
C CYS A 167 -8.11 -4.13 -4.85
N ALA A 168 -8.01 -2.93 -5.41
CA ALA A 168 -7.64 -1.72 -4.66
C ALA A 168 -8.88 -1.05 -4.04
N TYR A 169 -10.06 -1.27 -4.61
CA TYR A 169 -11.31 -0.67 -4.17
C TYR A 169 -12.48 -1.66 -4.26
N PHE A 170 -13.17 -1.88 -3.14
CA PHE A 170 -14.28 -2.84 -3.04
C PHE A 170 -15.66 -2.19 -3.17
N GLY A 171 -15.74 -0.86 -3.32
CA GLY A 171 -17.02 -0.16 -3.45
C GLY A 171 -17.55 -0.13 -4.88
N ASN A 172 -18.75 0.44 -5.06
CA ASN A 172 -19.42 0.47 -6.37
C ASN A 172 -19.46 1.86 -7.04
N SER A 173 -18.56 2.78 -6.66
CA SER A 173 -18.51 4.13 -7.24
C SER A 173 -17.91 4.11 -8.65
N ALA A 174 -18.65 4.60 -9.63
CA ALA A 174 -18.20 4.84 -11.00
C ALA A 174 -17.05 5.85 -11.09
N ALA A 175 -16.93 6.77 -10.12
CA ALA A 175 -15.94 7.85 -10.14
C ALA A 175 -14.53 7.40 -9.68
N MET A 176 -14.35 6.13 -9.31
CA MET A 176 -13.07 5.64 -8.81
C MET A 176 -12.20 5.12 -9.96
N ALA A 177 -11.05 5.76 -10.19
CA ALA A 177 -10.07 5.39 -11.21
C ALA A 177 -9.00 4.37 -10.73
N HIS A 178 -8.90 4.13 -9.42
CA HIS A 178 -7.88 3.27 -8.82
C HIS A 178 -8.54 2.02 -8.21
N ILE A 179 -9.02 1.14 -9.08
CA ILE A 179 -9.82 -0.04 -8.68
C ILE A 179 -8.99 -1.32 -8.58
N LEU A 180 -7.87 -1.39 -9.29
CA LEU A 180 -6.88 -2.45 -9.23
C LEU A 180 -5.53 -1.91 -8.75
N SER A 181 -4.72 -2.79 -8.19
CA SER A 181 -3.36 -2.52 -7.74
C SER A 181 -2.44 -3.62 -8.26
N PHE A 182 -1.47 -3.23 -9.09
CA PHE A 182 -0.36 -4.09 -9.48
C PHE A 182 0.71 -3.99 -8.39
N ARG A 183 0.94 -5.10 -7.68
CA ARG A 183 1.84 -5.18 -6.53
C ARG A 183 3.07 -5.98 -6.89
N ALA A 184 4.22 -5.55 -6.40
CA ALA A 184 5.48 -6.24 -6.57
C ALA A 184 6.33 -6.16 -5.30
N THR A 185 7.25 -7.10 -5.13
CA THR A 185 8.25 -7.01 -4.05
C THR A 185 9.15 -5.79 -4.27
N PRO A 186 9.55 -5.03 -3.22
CA PRO A 186 10.19 -3.72 -3.40
C PRO A 186 11.51 -3.75 -4.17
N ASN A 187 12.25 -4.86 -4.11
CA ASN A 187 13.51 -5.05 -4.83
C ASN A 187 13.34 -5.10 -6.36
N LEU A 188 12.11 -5.24 -6.86
CA LEU A 188 11.78 -5.23 -8.28
C LEU A 188 11.63 -3.81 -8.85
N ALA A 189 11.33 -2.82 -8.01
CA ALA A 189 11.23 -1.43 -8.43
C ALA A 189 12.56 -0.68 -8.29
N ARG A 190 12.80 0.29 -9.16
CA ARG A 190 14.01 1.12 -9.18
C ARG A 190 13.61 2.57 -9.41
N GLN A 191 14.19 3.49 -8.63
CA GLN A 191 13.96 4.93 -8.80
C GLN A 191 12.46 5.34 -8.80
N GLY A 192 11.63 4.61 -8.05
CA GLY A 192 10.18 4.86 -7.98
C GLY A 192 9.38 4.37 -9.19
N THR A 193 9.99 3.59 -10.09
CA THR A 193 9.29 2.93 -11.20
C THR A 193 9.40 1.41 -11.12
N LEU A 194 8.39 0.74 -11.65
CA LEU A 194 8.42 -0.66 -12.00
C LEU A 194 8.33 -0.77 -13.52
N ASP A 195 9.43 -1.17 -14.14
CA ASP A 195 9.54 -1.25 -15.59
C ASP A 195 9.22 -2.67 -16.04
N ILE A 196 8.06 -2.85 -16.69
CA ILE A 196 7.54 -4.17 -17.08
C ILE A 196 7.41 -4.32 -18.59
N MET A 197 7.58 -5.55 -19.08
CA MET A 197 7.30 -5.93 -20.46
C MET A 197 6.68 -7.32 -20.53
N PHE A 198 5.76 -7.50 -21.46
CA PHE A 198 5.20 -8.80 -21.81
C PHE A 198 5.87 -9.34 -23.07
N ASP A 199 5.82 -10.65 -23.27
CA ASP A 199 6.29 -11.32 -24.49
C ASP A 199 5.39 -11.07 -25.71
N ASP A 200 4.34 -10.25 -25.59
CA ASP A 200 3.57 -9.69 -26.71
C ASP A 200 4.03 -8.28 -27.12
N GLY A 201 4.99 -7.71 -26.39
CA GLY A 201 5.63 -6.41 -26.68
C GLY A 201 4.94 -5.24 -26.01
N SER A 202 3.82 -5.47 -25.32
CA SER A 202 3.20 -4.48 -24.46
C SER A 202 3.99 -4.31 -23.15
N GLY A 203 3.82 -3.16 -22.50
CA GLY A 203 4.46 -2.85 -21.23
C GLY A 203 4.92 -1.40 -21.15
N GLY A 204 5.69 -1.09 -20.11
CA GLY A 204 6.25 0.23 -19.85
C GLY A 204 6.71 0.42 -18.41
N GLY A 205 7.26 1.60 -18.16
CA GLY A 205 7.57 2.06 -16.80
C GLY A 205 6.31 2.60 -16.12
N VAL A 206 5.88 1.98 -15.03
CA VAL A 206 4.78 2.50 -14.21
C VAL A 206 5.33 3.12 -12.92
N PRO A 207 4.84 4.30 -12.50
CA PRO A 207 5.22 4.87 -11.21
C PRO A 207 4.65 4.00 -10.10
N VAL A 208 5.46 3.67 -9.11
CA VAL A 208 5.03 2.89 -7.96
C VAL A 208 5.12 3.70 -6.69
N THR A 209 4.21 3.38 -5.78
CA THR A 209 4.21 3.86 -4.40
C THR A 209 4.62 2.73 -3.47
N HIS A 210 5.35 3.03 -2.40
CA HIS A 210 5.65 2.04 -1.37
C HIS A 210 4.42 1.83 -0.49
N SER A 211 4.09 0.57 -0.23
CA SER A 211 2.93 0.17 0.58
C SER A 211 3.29 -1.11 1.32
N GLN A 212 3.35 -1.04 2.66
CA GLN A 212 3.64 -2.13 3.61
C GLN A 212 4.25 -3.42 3.04
N GLY A 213 5.57 -3.39 2.84
CA GLY A 213 6.33 -4.55 2.39
C GLY A 213 6.29 -4.79 0.89
N PHE A 214 5.49 -4.08 0.10
CA PHE A 214 5.46 -4.14 -1.36
C PHE A 214 5.53 -2.73 -1.99
N VAL A 215 5.64 -2.70 -3.30
CA VAL A 215 5.42 -1.50 -4.11
C VAL A 215 4.18 -1.72 -4.96
N GLU A 216 3.41 -0.67 -5.20
CA GLU A 216 2.17 -0.77 -5.97
C GLU A 216 1.95 0.35 -6.98
N TYR A 217 1.39 -0.04 -8.11
CA TYR A 217 0.81 0.84 -9.13
C TYR A 217 -0.71 0.65 -9.13
N LYS A 218 -1.46 1.69 -8.73
CA LYS A 218 -2.92 1.67 -8.68
C LYS A 218 -3.51 2.23 -9.97
N SER A 219 -4.41 1.49 -10.59
CA SER A 219 -5.02 1.88 -11.87
C SER A 219 -6.39 1.24 -12.10
N ASP A 220 -6.94 1.46 -13.28
CA ASP A 220 -8.17 0.84 -13.78
C ASP A 220 -7.88 -0.46 -14.55
N THR A 221 -8.94 -1.13 -15.02
CA THR A 221 -8.79 -2.41 -15.74
C THR A 221 -8.20 -2.25 -17.13
N CYS A 222 -8.23 -1.05 -17.72
CA CYS A 222 -7.69 -0.76 -19.05
C CYS A 222 -6.20 -0.49 -19.03
N THR A 223 -5.73 0.22 -18.02
CA THR A 223 -4.34 0.67 -17.94
C THR A 223 -3.43 -0.41 -17.36
N ILE A 224 -3.95 -1.33 -16.54
CA ILE A 224 -3.14 -2.33 -15.85
C ILE A 224 -2.75 -3.56 -16.72
N HIS A 225 -2.96 -3.48 -18.03
CA HIS A 225 -2.65 -4.53 -19.01
C HIS A 225 -3.25 -5.90 -18.65
N LEU A 226 -4.52 -5.94 -18.20
CA LEU A 226 -5.18 -7.19 -17.80
C LEU A 226 -5.13 -8.26 -18.89
N ASP A 227 -5.35 -7.86 -20.14
CA ASP A 227 -5.34 -8.78 -21.27
C ASP A 227 -3.96 -9.42 -21.47
N SER A 228 -2.90 -8.62 -21.43
CA SER A 228 -1.52 -9.11 -21.50
C SER A 228 -1.23 -10.04 -20.33
N LEU A 229 -1.57 -9.66 -19.09
CA LEU A 229 -1.39 -10.52 -17.92
C LEU A 229 -2.09 -11.88 -18.04
N LYS A 230 -3.23 -11.96 -18.74
CA LYS A 230 -3.99 -13.20 -18.95
C LYS A 230 -3.51 -14.02 -20.15
N LYS A 231 -2.88 -13.41 -21.16
CA LYS A 231 -2.60 -14.04 -22.48
C LYS A 231 -1.12 -14.24 -22.76
N ALA A 232 -0.27 -13.35 -22.28
CA ALA A 232 1.19 -13.45 -22.41
C ALA A 232 1.72 -14.68 -21.66
N SER A 233 2.89 -15.17 -22.04
CA SER A 233 3.50 -16.33 -21.38
C SER A 233 4.44 -15.91 -20.25
N VAL A 234 5.08 -14.75 -20.41
CA VAL A 234 6.07 -14.23 -19.46
C VAL A 234 5.88 -12.73 -19.26
N LEU A 235 5.98 -12.32 -18.00
CA LEU A 235 6.18 -10.94 -17.58
C LEU A 235 7.67 -10.74 -17.27
N HIS A 236 8.31 -9.82 -17.97
CA HIS A 236 9.66 -9.35 -17.73
C HIS A 236 9.60 -8.11 -16.84
N VAL A 237 10.25 -8.16 -15.68
CA VAL A 237 10.55 -6.97 -14.89
C VAL A 237 11.98 -6.55 -15.24
N LEU A 238 12.13 -5.40 -15.89
CA LEU A 238 13.41 -4.95 -16.42
C LEU A 238 14.32 -4.48 -15.28
N GLU A 239 15.61 -4.80 -15.36
CA GLU A 239 16.63 -4.23 -14.46
C GLU A 239 17.08 -2.82 -14.88
N GLY A 240 16.44 -2.27 -15.92
CA GLY A 240 16.71 -0.96 -16.51
C GLY A 240 15.55 0.01 -16.35
N ARG A 241 15.56 1.03 -17.19
CA ARG A 241 14.52 2.06 -17.23
C ARG A 241 13.96 2.19 -18.64
N VAL A 242 12.63 2.21 -18.76
CA VAL A 242 11.96 2.61 -20.00
C VAL A 242 12.05 4.14 -20.10
N GLU A 243 12.77 4.63 -21.11
CA GLU A 243 13.00 6.06 -21.35
C GLU A 243 11.88 6.68 -22.18
N GLY A 244 11.23 5.89 -23.03
CA GLY A 244 10.13 6.39 -23.85
C GLY A 244 9.64 5.43 -24.90
N PHE A 245 8.59 5.88 -25.58
CA PHE A 245 7.93 5.19 -26.68
C PHE A 245 7.87 6.12 -27.89
N ASP A 246 8.23 5.61 -29.05
CA ASP A 246 8.01 6.26 -30.33
C ASP A 246 6.96 5.46 -31.11
N ASN A 247 5.88 6.14 -31.51
CA ASN A 247 4.79 5.57 -32.31
C ASN A 247 4.71 6.21 -33.71
N SER A 248 5.70 7.01 -34.11
CA SER A 248 5.67 7.82 -35.34
C SER A 248 5.69 7.00 -36.63
N SER A 249 6.23 5.78 -36.58
CA SER A 249 6.40 4.88 -37.73
C SER A 249 5.22 3.92 -37.96
N GLY A 250 4.12 4.09 -37.21
CA GLY A 250 3.03 3.09 -37.16
C GLY A 250 3.42 1.81 -36.41
N GLU A 251 4.53 1.86 -35.69
CA GLU A 251 5.06 0.81 -34.85
C GLU A 251 5.50 1.42 -33.53
N THR A 252 5.27 0.70 -32.43
CA THR A 252 5.72 1.11 -31.11
C THR A 252 7.16 0.68 -30.92
N VAL A 253 8.06 1.66 -30.89
CA VAL A 253 9.47 1.48 -30.54
C VAL A 253 9.68 1.94 -29.10
N MET A 254 10.03 1.01 -28.23
CA MET A 254 10.40 1.27 -26.84
C MET A 254 11.90 1.52 -26.73
N THR A 255 12.30 2.57 -26.03
CA THR A 255 13.69 2.85 -25.67
C THR A 255 13.95 2.46 -24.23
N VAL A 256 14.93 1.60 -23.98
CA VAL A 256 15.30 1.13 -22.63
C VAL A 256 16.77 1.45 -22.36
N SER A 257 17.07 1.98 -21.17
CA SER A 257 18.42 2.24 -20.69
C SER A 257 18.83 1.20 -19.63
N GLN A 258 19.95 0.50 -19.86
CA GLN A 258 20.54 -0.50 -18.95
C GLN A 258 22.06 -0.40 -18.94
N ASP A 259 22.66 -0.27 -17.77
CA ASP A 259 24.13 -0.24 -17.58
C ASP A 259 24.86 0.77 -18.48
N GLY A 260 24.24 1.94 -18.70
CA GLY A 260 24.78 2.98 -19.58
C GLY A 260 24.65 2.70 -21.08
N THR A 261 23.96 1.62 -21.47
CA THR A 261 23.63 1.28 -22.86
C THR A 261 22.15 1.53 -23.12
N THR A 262 21.85 2.17 -24.25
CA THR A 262 20.49 2.35 -24.74
C THR A 262 20.14 1.27 -25.75
N PHE A 263 19.00 0.65 -25.57
CA PHE A 263 18.43 -0.34 -26.45
C PHE A 263 17.12 0.18 -27.03
N GLN A 264 16.83 -0.17 -28.27
CA GLN A 264 15.56 0.11 -28.92
C GLN A 264 14.91 -1.19 -29.33
N PHE A 265 13.65 -1.38 -28.96
CA PHE A 265 12.87 -2.57 -29.26
C PHE A 265 11.62 -2.15 -29.98
N SER A 266 11.31 -2.82 -31.07
CA SER A 266 10.04 -2.62 -31.76
C SER A 266 9.09 -3.77 -31.44
N SER A 267 7.79 -3.47 -31.35
CA SER A 267 6.78 -4.49 -31.07
C SER A 267 6.74 -5.63 -32.10
N LYS A 268 7.29 -5.44 -33.32
CA LYS A 268 7.41 -6.52 -34.32
C LYS A 268 8.62 -7.42 -34.09
N ASN A 269 9.59 -7.04 -33.26
CA ASN A 269 10.81 -7.80 -33.02
C ASN A 269 11.00 -8.17 -31.54
N ILE A 270 9.98 -8.82 -30.98
CA ILE A 270 9.95 -9.24 -29.58
C ILE A 270 11.12 -10.12 -29.16
N GLY A 271 11.70 -10.88 -30.10
CA GLY A 271 12.86 -11.75 -29.83
C GLY A 271 14.09 -11.00 -29.32
N GLU A 272 14.11 -9.67 -29.46
CA GLU A 272 15.17 -8.83 -28.90
C GLU A 272 15.04 -8.59 -27.39
N LEU A 273 13.90 -8.91 -26.76
CA LEU A 273 13.75 -8.81 -25.30
C LEU A 273 14.72 -9.70 -24.53
N ASP A 274 15.16 -10.82 -25.11
CA ASP A 274 16.17 -11.69 -24.50
C ASP A 274 17.56 -11.00 -24.38
N LYS A 275 17.77 -9.86 -25.07
CA LYS A 275 18.98 -9.03 -24.92
C LYS A 275 18.95 -8.18 -23.65
N LEU A 276 17.78 -7.98 -23.04
CA LEU A 276 17.61 -7.18 -21.83
C LEU A 276 17.84 -8.00 -20.58
N LYS A 277 18.48 -7.37 -19.59
CA LYS A 277 18.51 -7.92 -18.23
C LYS A 277 17.13 -7.76 -17.62
N SER A 278 16.48 -8.88 -17.31
CA SER A 278 15.15 -8.88 -16.71
C SER A 278 14.97 -10.06 -15.77
N LYS A 279 14.12 -9.84 -14.76
CA LYS A 279 13.55 -10.90 -13.93
C LYS A 279 12.31 -11.43 -14.64
N ARG A 280 12.19 -12.75 -14.75
CA ARG A 280 11.12 -13.40 -15.52
C ARG A 280 10.10 -13.99 -14.55
N PHE A 281 8.85 -13.59 -14.73
CA PHE A 281 7.70 -14.10 -13.99
C PHE A 281 6.82 -14.88 -14.97
N PRO A 282 6.69 -16.21 -14.84
CA PRO A 282 5.80 -16.97 -15.68
C PRO A 282 4.36 -16.51 -15.47
N LEU A 283 3.57 -16.48 -16.54
CA LEU A 283 2.14 -16.15 -16.50
C LEU A 283 1.27 -17.41 -16.56
N THR A 284 1.86 -18.60 -16.39
CA THR A 284 1.12 -19.85 -16.28
C THR A 284 0.08 -19.74 -15.15
N GLY A 285 -1.20 -19.97 -15.48
CA GLY A 285 -2.32 -19.91 -14.53
C GLY A 285 -2.87 -18.51 -14.25
N SER A 286 -2.27 -17.45 -14.80
CA SER A 286 -2.63 -16.05 -14.49
C SER A 286 -4.09 -15.76 -14.82
N ALA A 287 -4.59 -16.22 -15.96
CA ALA A 287 -5.97 -16.02 -16.38
C ALA A 287 -6.97 -16.54 -15.33
N LYS A 288 -6.73 -17.73 -14.78
CA LYS A 288 -7.59 -18.32 -13.76
C LYS A 288 -7.53 -17.51 -12.45
N ALA A 289 -6.34 -17.20 -11.97
CA ALA A 289 -6.15 -16.45 -10.72
C ALA A 289 -6.74 -15.03 -10.81
N ILE A 290 -6.49 -14.32 -11.90
CA ILE A 290 -7.00 -12.97 -12.14
C ILE A 290 -8.53 -12.98 -12.25
N ASN A 291 -9.12 -13.96 -12.95
CA ASN A 291 -10.57 -14.07 -13.04
C ASN A 291 -11.21 -14.34 -11.67
N GLN A 292 -10.57 -15.14 -10.81
CA GLN A 292 -11.02 -15.32 -9.42
C GLN A 292 -10.95 -14.01 -8.62
N MET A 293 -9.85 -13.26 -8.76
CA MET A 293 -9.70 -11.95 -8.13
C MET A 293 -10.77 -10.96 -8.59
N VAL A 294 -11.00 -10.86 -9.90
CA VAL A 294 -12.04 -9.99 -10.48
C VAL A 294 -13.42 -10.39 -10.00
N ALA A 295 -13.72 -11.69 -9.89
CA ALA A 295 -15.01 -12.16 -9.38
C ALA A 295 -15.29 -11.71 -7.93
N GLU A 296 -14.25 -11.42 -7.14
CA GLU A 296 -14.34 -10.88 -5.78
C GLU A 296 -14.14 -9.36 -5.69
N CYS A 297 -14.00 -8.67 -6.83
CA CYS A 297 -13.76 -7.24 -6.90
C CYS A 297 -14.89 -6.52 -7.68
N PRO A 298 -15.98 -6.10 -7.01
CA PRO A 298 -17.13 -5.49 -7.69
C PRO A 298 -16.78 -4.28 -8.54
N ALA A 299 -15.79 -3.48 -8.12
CA ALA A 299 -15.33 -2.33 -8.89
C ALA A 299 -14.69 -2.75 -10.22
N ALA A 300 -13.88 -3.81 -10.23
CA ALA A 300 -13.26 -4.33 -11.45
C ALA A 300 -14.28 -4.98 -12.38
N GLN A 301 -15.27 -5.69 -11.84
CA GLN A 301 -16.37 -6.24 -12.65
C GLN A 301 -17.11 -5.15 -13.42
N ARG A 302 -17.52 -4.10 -12.70
CA ARG A 302 -18.21 -2.95 -13.32
C ARG A 302 -17.34 -2.27 -14.38
N ASP A 303 -16.07 -2.03 -14.08
CA ASP A 303 -15.16 -1.35 -15.01
C ASP A 303 -14.98 -2.17 -16.30
N ILE A 304 -14.89 -3.49 -16.20
CA ILE A 304 -14.87 -4.40 -17.37
C ILE A 304 -16.20 -4.36 -18.12
N GLU A 305 -17.33 -4.42 -17.42
CA GLU A 305 -18.68 -4.36 -18.02
C GLU A 305 -18.89 -3.07 -18.81
N TRP A 306 -18.30 -1.97 -18.37
CA TRP A 306 -18.42 -0.64 -18.99
C TRP A 306 -17.27 -0.30 -19.94
N MET A 307 -16.47 -1.29 -20.35
CA MET A 307 -15.32 -1.08 -21.24
C MET A 307 -14.40 0.05 -20.76
N CYS A 308 -14.19 0.12 -19.43
CA CYS A 308 -13.42 1.15 -18.74
C CYS A 308 -13.94 2.59 -18.93
N GLY A 309 -15.24 2.79 -19.09
CA GLY A 309 -15.83 4.12 -19.28
C GLY A 309 -15.68 4.65 -20.71
N ALA A 310 -15.58 3.77 -21.71
CA ALA A 310 -15.75 4.15 -23.11
C ALA A 310 -17.21 4.56 -23.37
N GLU A 311 -17.55 5.80 -23.04
CA GLU A 311 -18.66 6.56 -23.64
C GLU A 311 -18.14 7.46 -24.78
#